data_AF-A0A3B0A0Y5-F1
#
_entry.id   AF-A0A3B0A0Y5-F1
#
_cell.length_a   1.000
_cell.length_b   1.000
_cell.length_c   1.000
_cell.angle_alpha   90.00
_cell.angle_beta   90.00
_cell.angle_gamma   90.00
#
_symmetry.space_group_name_H-M   'P 1'
#
loop_
_entity.id
_entity.type
_entity.pdbx_description
1 polymer ?
#
loop_
_entity_poly.entity_id
_entity_poly.type
_entity_poly.pdbx_seq_one_letter_code
_entity_poly.pdbx_strand_id
1 'polypeptide(L)'
;MVDGFAGRLRVAVVGTGLIGGSILLRLHEAYPDVTAWDPDPQTRTEGRERGVRVLDDLGEAVRDRDVVFLAGPLPTLPETLLTVAKQTGDRCVVTDVGSTKGSVAAFAAAHGLTDRFVPGHPMAGTERSGLTAAVPALFDGAAWVLCPAPEGIGPFRTLAGLVVDVFSARVVPMSPAVHDSVVALSSHIPHLLAGSLAGAVAGTEIRDAVLGLAAGSFRDGTRVAGTPAKRTADMLFDNRDQVVRQLGRVSAFLDGLADALRRDDLPALVERYRQAQGLRDSLLARELEACRKEFPVGGDHAAEVAYLLELGAAGGFLTGCRTEGDVVTYTGHRPIGTGAG
;
A
#
# COMPACT_ATOMS: atom_id res chain seq x y z
N MET A 1 -15.44 10.79 12.54
CA MET A 1 -14.29 11.33 13.27
C MET A 1 -13.87 10.29 14.30
N VAL A 2 -12.58 10.01 14.38
CA VAL A 2 -12.01 9.26 15.51
C VAL A 2 -12.00 10.22 16.69
N ASP A 3 -12.84 9.98 17.70
CA ASP A 3 -13.12 10.91 18.80
C ASP A 3 -11.94 11.23 19.74
N GLY A 4 -10.71 10.81 19.40
CA GLY A 4 -9.49 11.21 20.11
C GLY A 4 -8.91 12.56 19.70
N PHE A 5 -9.23 13.06 18.51
CA PHE A 5 -8.63 14.27 17.95
C PHE A 5 -9.69 15.26 17.50
N ALA A 6 -10.31 15.94 18.47
CA ALA A 6 -11.29 17.02 18.25
C ALA A 6 -10.68 18.23 17.51
N GLY A 7 -10.38 18.08 16.21
CA GLY A 7 -9.87 19.12 15.33
C GLY A 7 -8.43 19.60 15.59
N ARG A 8 -7.66 18.90 16.43
CA ARG A 8 -6.32 19.35 16.90
C ARG A 8 -5.21 18.31 16.66
N LEU A 9 -5.40 17.40 15.71
CA LEU A 9 -4.37 16.41 15.36
C LEU A 9 -3.14 17.12 14.79
N ARG A 10 -1.95 16.84 15.35
CA ARG A 10 -0.66 17.36 14.84
C ARG A 10 0.02 16.26 14.04
N VAL A 11 0.22 16.50 12.76
CA VAL A 11 0.75 15.48 11.84
C VAL A 11 2.03 15.96 11.19
N ALA A 12 2.98 15.03 10.98
CA ALA A 12 4.10 15.27 10.08
C ALA A 12 4.15 14.27 8.93
N VAL A 13 4.70 14.73 7.80
CA VAL A 13 5.00 13.90 6.64
C VAL A 13 6.49 13.99 6.31
N VAL A 14 7.18 12.85 6.29
CA VAL A 14 8.61 12.72 5.99
C VAL A 14 8.76 12.12 4.60
N GLY A 15 9.22 12.92 3.64
CA GLY A 15 9.21 12.65 2.21
C GLY A 15 7.93 13.17 1.56
N THR A 16 8.05 14.09 0.60
CA THR A 16 6.91 14.78 -0.02
C THR A 16 6.83 14.57 -1.52
N GLY A 17 7.27 13.41 -2.01
CA GLY A 17 7.03 12.95 -3.39
C GLY A 17 5.54 12.74 -3.71
N LEU A 18 5.20 11.93 -4.72
CA LEU A 18 3.79 11.73 -5.12
C LEU A 18 2.88 11.31 -3.95
N ILE A 19 3.25 10.24 -3.24
CA ILE A 19 2.44 9.67 -2.16
C ILE A 19 2.45 10.59 -0.94
N GLY A 20 3.63 10.91 -0.41
CA GLY A 20 3.77 11.77 0.76
C GLY A 20 3.21 13.17 0.54
N GLY A 21 3.44 13.76 -0.64
CA GLY A 21 2.84 15.04 -1.03
C GLY A 21 1.32 14.99 -1.07
N SER A 22 0.72 13.91 -1.59
CA SER A 22 -0.74 13.76 -1.63
C SER A 22 -1.32 13.62 -0.22
N ILE A 23 -0.61 12.90 0.65
CA ILE A 23 -0.93 12.80 2.08
C ILE A 23 -0.87 14.18 2.75
N LEU A 24 0.23 14.90 2.54
CA LEU A 24 0.47 16.23 3.08
C LEU A 24 -0.62 17.21 2.68
N LEU A 25 -0.95 17.29 1.39
CA LEU A 25 -1.98 18.20 0.88
C LEU A 25 -3.35 17.88 1.48
N ARG A 26 -3.72 16.60 1.53
CA ARG A 26 -5.01 16.19 2.10
C ARG A 26 -5.12 16.46 3.60
N LEU A 27 -4.04 16.25 4.34
CA LEU A 27 -3.98 16.59 5.77
C LEU A 27 -4.01 18.09 6.01
N HIS A 28 -3.35 18.88 5.16
CA HIS A 28 -3.33 20.34 5.26
C HIS A 28 -4.71 20.96 5.07
N GLU A 29 -5.56 20.35 4.23
CA GLU A 29 -6.98 20.73 4.10
C GLU A 29 -7.80 20.40 5.36
N ALA A 30 -7.45 19.31 6.06
CA ALA A 30 -8.23 18.78 7.18
C ALA A 30 -7.81 19.31 8.56
N TYR A 31 -6.53 19.67 8.72
CA TYR A 31 -5.95 20.02 10.02
C TYR A 31 -5.04 21.26 9.94
N PRO A 32 -5.04 22.11 10.99
CA PRO A 32 -4.25 23.34 10.99
C PRO A 32 -2.76 23.14 11.31
N ASP A 33 -2.36 22.04 11.96
CA ASP A 33 -0.98 21.80 12.39
C ASP A 33 -0.36 20.59 11.68
N VAL A 34 -0.03 20.81 10.40
CA VAL A 34 0.63 19.82 9.55
C VAL A 34 2.00 20.34 9.15
N THR A 35 3.04 19.58 9.46
CA THR A 35 4.42 19.85 9.05
C THR A 35 4.89 18.82 8.03
N ALA A 36 5.94 19.16 7.29
CA ALA A 36 6.59 18.22 6.41
C ALA A 36 8.10 18.43 6.36
N TRP A 37 8.81 17.43 5.89
CA TRP A 37 10.22 17.50 5.56
C TRP A 37 10.51 16.63 4.34
N ASP A 38 11.44 17.06 3.50
CA ASP A 38 11.97 16.28 2.39
C ASP A 38 13.49 16.45 2.32
N PRO A 39 14.28 15.41 2.02
CA PRO A 39 15.72 15.54 1.88
C PRO A 39 16.11 16.52 0.76
N ASP A 40 15.31 16.65 -0.31
CA ASP A 40 15.58 17.54 -1.43
C ASP A 40 15.16 19.00 -1.14
N PRO A 41 16.10 19.96 -1.10
CA PRO A 41 15.78 21.38 -0.89
C PRO A 41 14.84 21.98 -1.94
N GLN A 42 14.89 21.48 -3.19
CA GLN A 42 13.99 21.95 -4.23
C GLN A 42 12.56 21.53 -3.92
N THR A 43 12.33 20.24 -3.61
CA THR A 43 11.03 19.73 -3.19
C THR A 43 10.48 20.48 -1.95
N ARG A 44 11.34 20.87 -0.99
CA ARG A 44 10.92 21.71 0.15
C ARG A 44 10.48 23.11 -0.26
N THR A 45 11.12 23.70 -1.25
CA THR A 45 10.74 25.02 -1.80
C THR A 45 9.39 24.93 -2.49
N GLU A 46 9.20 23.94 -3.36
CA GLU A 46 7.94 23.68 -4.05
C GLU A 46 6.77 23.48 -3.08
N GLY A 47 7.00 22.81 -1.95
CA GLY A 47 5.98 22.67 -0.91
C GLY A 47 5.63 24.00 -0.25
N ARG A 48 6.62 24.80 0.12
CA ARG A 48 6.38 26.14 0.69
C ARG A 48 5.58 27.04 -0.27
N GLU A 49 5.88 26.98 -1.57
CA GLU A 49 5.13 27.70 -2.62
C GLU A 49 3.67 27.24 -2.74
N ARG A 50 3.37 25.98 -2.39
CA ARG A 50 2.01 25.44 -2.29
C ARG A 50 1.31 25.74 -0.96
N GLY A 51 1.92 26.54 -0.08
CA GLY A 51 1.34 26.96 1.19
C GLY A 51 1.45 25.94 2.34
N VAL A 52 2.13 24.81 2.12
CA VAL A 52 2.35 23.81 3.17
C VAL A 52 3.61 24.12 3.98
N ARG A 53 3.58 23.82 5.29
CA ARG A 53 4.69 24.07 6.21
C ARG A 53 5.77 23.00 6.09
N VAL A 54 6.65 23.14 5.10
CA VAL A 54 7.83 22.28 4.95
C VAL A 54 9.02 22.89 5.68
N LEU A 55 9.61 22.15 6.62
CA LEU A 55 10.75 22.58 7.42
C LEU A 55 12.07 22.07 6.84
N ASP A 56 13.17 22.76 7.16
CA ASP A 56 14.50 22.40 6.69
C ASP A 56 15.17 21.30 7.53
N ASP A 57 14.83 21.21 8.83
CA ASP A 57 15.29 20.16 9.74
C ASP A 57 14.23 19.07 9.97
N LEU A 58 14.65 17.82 9.91
CA LEU A 58 13.78 16.66 10.14
C LEU A 58 13.26 16.62 11.58
N GLY A 59 14.16 16.87 12.54
CA GLY A 59 13.82 16.83 13.97
C GLY A 59 12.78 17.86 14.35
N GLU A 60 12.88 19.08 13.80
CA GLU A 60 11.85 20.11 13.96
C GLU A 60 10.51 19.71 13.31
N ALA A 61 10.55 19.05 12.15
CA ALA A 61 9.33 18.64 11.45
C ALA A 61 8.53 17.60 12.23
N VAL A 62 9.21 16.67 12.91
CA VAL A 62 8.56 15.56 13.62
C VAL A 62 8.39 15.80 15.13
N ARG A 63 8.90 16.91 15.68
CA ARG A 63 8.77 17.22 17.10
C ARG A 63 7.31 17.46 17.50
N ASP A 64 6.91 16.90 18.63
CA ASP A 64 5.59 17.06 19.26
C ASP A 64 4.42 16.72 18.32
N ARG A 65 4.59 15.72 17.45
CA ARG A 65 3.53 15.21 16.57
C ARG A 65 2.77 14.05 17.22
N ASP A 66 1.50 13.94 16.87
CA ASP A 66 0.64 12.83 17.26
C ASP A 66 0.74 11.67 16.26
N VAL A 67 0.91 12.00 14.97
CA VAL A 67 1.07 11.03 13.86
C VAL A 67 2.21 11.48 12.94
N VAL A 68 3.05 10.53 12.51
CA VAL A 68 4.08 10.76 11.48
C VAL A 68 3.96 9.73 10.35
N PHE A 69 3.88 10.23 9.11
CA PHE A 69 3.91 9.42 7.89
C PHE A 69 5.33 9.40 7.31
N LEU A 70 5.86 8.20 7.08
CA LEU A 70 7.14 7.96 6.43
C LEU A 70 6.91 7.60 4.96
N ALA A 71 7.13 8.56 4.06
CA ALA A 71 6.93 8.44 2.62
C ALA A 71 8.23 8.52 1.82
N GLY A 72 9.33 8.09 2.45
CA GLY A 72 10.61 7.89 1.78
C GLY A 72 10.72 6.55 1.03
N PRO A 73 11.82 6.33 0.29
CA PRO A 73 12.10 5.09 -0.42
C PRO A 73 12.23 3.87 0.51
N LEU A 74 11.85 2.67 0.03
CA LEU A 74 11.97 1.41 0.78
C LEU A 74 13.38 1.16 1.35
N PRO A 75 14.49 1.36 0.61
CA PRO A 75 15.82 1.03 1.12
C PRO A 75 16.24 1.86 2.35
N THR A 76 15.74 3.09 2.46
CA THR A 76 16.08 4.03 3.55
C THR A 76 15.04 4.06 4.66
N LEU A 77 13.91 3.38 4.47
CA LEU A 77 12.76 3.44 5.37
C LEU A 77 13.09 2.94 6.79
N PRO A 78 13.82 1.82 7.00
CA PRO A 78 14.20 1.38 8.35
C PRO A 78 15.00 2.41 9.15
N GLU A 79 16.01 3.02 8.52
CA GLU A 79 16.85 4.05 9.16
C GLU A 79 16.05 5.33 9.44
N THR A 80 15.15 5.70 8.52
CA THR A 80 14.25 6.84 8.69
C THR A 80 13.31 6.60 9.87
N LEU A 81 12.71 5.41 9.97
CA LEU A 81 11.86 5.01 11.09
C LEU A 81 12.61 5.14 12.41
N LEU A 82 13.83 4.61 12.51
CA LEU A 82 14.62 4.69 13.74
C LEU A 82 14.99 6.13 14.10
N THR A 83 15.30 6.96 13.11
CA THR A 83 15.64 8.38 13.32
C THR A 83 14.44 9.16 13.83
N VAL A 84 13.28 9.01 13.19
CA VAL A 84 12.03 9.67 13.60
C VAL A 84 11.60 9.20 14.99
N ALA A 85 11.67 7.89 15.26
CA ALA A 85 11.31 7.30 16.55
C ALA A 85 12.13 7.85 17.73
N LYS A 86 13.38 8.29 17.50
CA LYS A 86 14.24 8.93 18.52
C LYS A 86 13.94 10.42 18.72
N GLN A 87 13.23 11.03 17.79
CA GLN A 87 12.93 12.47 17.78
C GLN A 87 11.45 12.76 18.15
N THR A 88 10.62 11.71 18.20
CA THR A 88 9.21 11.76 18.60
C THR A 88 8.99 11.19 19.99
N GLY A 89 7.92 11.60 20.66
CA GLY A 89 7.51 11.01 21.93
C GLY A 89 6.96 9.58 21.76
N ASP A 90 6.96 8.80 22.84
CA ASP A 90 6.53 7.38 22.82
C ASP A 90 5.06 7.19 22.42
N ARG A 91 4.23 8.23 22.58
CA ARG A 91 2.82 8.22 22.17
C ARG A 91 2.58 8.60 20.70
N CYS A 92 3.63 9.02 19.99
CA CYS A 92 3.52 9.37 18.57
C CYS A 92 3.30 8.11 17.75
N VAL A 93 2.20 8.06 17.02
CA VAL A 93 1.93 7.00 16.04
C VAL A 93 2.81 7.23 14.82
N VAL A 94 3.48 6.19 14.33
CA VAL A 94 4.31 6.25 13.13
C VAL A 94 3.78 5.23 12.12
N THR A 95 3.71 5.61 10.85
CA THR A 95 3.31 4.69 9.77
C THR A 95 4.14 4.97 8.53
N ASP A 96 4.32 3.96 7.69
CA ASP A 96 4.94 4.12 6.38
C ASP A 96 3.91 3.99 5.23
N VAL A 97 4.39 4.16 4.00
CA VAL A 97 3.60 3.98 2.78
C VAL A 97 4.31 3.09 1.75
N GLY A 98 5.31 2.33 2.19
CA GLY A 98 6.12 1.46 1.34
C GLY A 98 5.29 0.34 0.69
N SER A 99 5.72 -0.14 -0.48
CA SER A 99 4.98 -1.18 -1.21
C SER A 99 5.17 -2.60 -0.67
N THR A 100 6.02 -2.77 0.33
CA THR A 100 6.36 -4.04 1.01
C THR A 100 6.36 -3.82 2.52
N LYS A 101 6.02 -4.84 3.31
CA LYS A 101 5.75 -4.66 4.75
C LYS A 101 6.60 -5.57 5.64
N GLY A 102 7.01 -6.74 5.16
CA GLY A 102 7.74 -7.72 5.96
C GLY A 102 9.06 -7.19 6.52
N SER A 103 9.88 -6.58 5.67
CA SER A 103 11.21 -6.04 6.04
C SER A 103 11.11 -4.95 7.12
N VAL A 104 10.28 -3.93 6.89
CA VAL A 104 10.10 -2.80 7.82
C VAL A 104 9.40 -3.22 9.12
N ALA A 105 8.42 -4.13 9.06
CA ALA A 105 7.76 -4.64 10.26
C ALA A 105 8.70 -5.46 11.15
N ALA A 106 9.51 -6.34 10.54
CA ALA A 106 10.53 -7.10 11.27
C ALA A 106 11.58 -6.17 11.90
N PHE A 107 12.01 -5.14 11.17
CA PHE A 107 12.91 -4.13 11.69
C PHE A 107 12.32 -3.39 12.89
N ALA A 108 11.06 -2.95 12.80
CA ALA A 108 10.37 -2.27 13.89
C ALA A 108 10.24 -3.16 15.14
N ALA A 109 9.91 -4.43 14.97
CA ALA A 109 9.85 -5.41 16.07
C ALA A 109 11.20 -5.60 16.75
N ALA A 110 12.29 -5.72 15.98
CA ALA A 110 13.65 -5.85 16.52
C ALA A 110 14.11 -4.62 17.33
N HIS A 111 13.47 -3.46 17.13
CA HIS A 111 13.76 -2.21 17.83
C HIS A 111 12.69 -1.82 18.86
N GLY A 112 11.72 -2.69 19.16
CA GLY A 112 10.69 -2.45 20.16
C GLY A 112 9.74 -1.30 19.79
N LEU A 113 9.39 -1.16 18.51
CA LEU A 113 8.52 -0.09 18.01
C LEU A 113 7.09 -0.56 17.67
N THR A 114 6.74 -1.82 17.94
CA THR A 114 5.45 -2.44 17.54
C THR A 114 4.23 -1.83 18.24
N ASP A 115 4.43 -1.16 19.35
CA ASP A 115 3.40 -0.47 20.14
C ASP A 115 3.00 0.89 19.57
N ARG A 116 3.78 1.44 18.63
CA ARG A 116 3.51 2.76 18.00
C ARG A 116 3.72 2.83 16.50
N PHE A 117 4.44 1.88 15.90
CA PHE A 117 4.62 1.78 14.45
C PHE A 117 3.60 0.83 13.82
N VAL A 118 2.81 1.32 12.87
CA VAL A 118 1.85 0.53 12.10
C VAL A 118 2.26 0.57 10.63
N PRO A 119 2.77 -0.54 10.06
CA PRO A 119 3.13 -0.57 8.66
C PRO A 119 1.93 -0.27 7.75
N GLY A 120 2.13 0.58 6.75
CA GLY A 120 1.08 1.06 5.85
C GLY A 120 1.43 0.95 4.37
N HIS A 121 0.43 0.78 3.52
CA HIS A 121 0.60 0.79 2.06
C HIS A 121 -0.69 1.28 1.36
N PRO A 122 -0.77 2.55 0.95
CA PRO A 122 -1.82 3.01 0.05
C PRO A 122 -1.60 2.42 -1.34
N MET A 123 -2.56 1.63 -1.83
CA MET A 123 -2.58 1.05 -3.18
C MET A 123 -3.02 2.10 -4.21
N ALA A 124 -2.24 3.18 -4.30
CA ALA A 124 -2.46 4.29 -5.21
C ALA A 124 -1.13 4.71 -5.84
N GLY A 125 -1.20 5.28 -7.04
CA GLY A 125 -0.02 5.77 -7.74
C GLY A 125 -0.33 6.13 -9.18
N THR A 126 0.54 6.96 -9.74
CA THR A 126 0.51 7.34 -11.16
C THR A 126 1.88 7.08 -11.77
N GLU A 127 1.98 7.20 -13.08
CA GLU A 127 3.25 7.20 -13.82
C GLU A 127 4.09 8.45 -13.55
N ARG A 128 3.51 9.48 -12.92
CA ARG A 128 4.18 10.73 -12.56
C ARG A 128 4.84 10.62 -11.18
N SER A 129 5.74 11.54 -10.88
CA SER A 129 6.53 11.52 -9.63
C SER A 129 6.75 12.94 -9.10
N GLY A 130 7.18 13.03 -7.83
CA GLY A 130 7.43 14.31 -7.16
C GLY A 130 6.18 14.99 -6.61
N LEU A 131 6.41 16.04 -5.82
CA LEU A 131 5.36 16.83 -5.16
C LEU A 131 4.44 17.54 -6.18
N THR A 132 4.99 17.95 -7.32
CA THR A 132 4.20 18.61 -8.37
C THR A 132 3.08 17.73 -8.91
N ALA A 133 3.27 16.42 -8.92
CA ALA A 133 2.28 15.42 -9.32
C ALA A 133 1.31 15.00 -8.20
N ALA A 134 1.53 15.46 -6.96
CA ALA A 134 0.67 15.15 -5.82
C ALA A 134 -0.71 15.77 -5.96
N VAL A 135 -1.74 15.02 -5.56
CA VAL A 135 -3.14 15.43 -5.58
C VAL A 135 -3.84 15.00 -4.28
N PRO A 136 -4.64 15.88 -3.61
CA PRO A 136 -5.27 15.55 -2.34
C PRO A 136 -6.19 14.30 -2.39
N ALA A 137 -6.89 14.14 -3.51
CA ALA A 137 -7.86 13.07 -3.73
C ALA A 137 -7.24 11.74 -4.22
N LEU A 138 -5.90 11.58 -4.17
CA LEU A 138 -5.21 10.40 -4.73
C LEU A 138 -5.72 9.07 -4.15
N PHE A 139 -6.18 9.09 -2.91
CA PHE A 139 -6.54 7.90 -2.14
C PHE A 139 -8.05 7.62 -2.09
N ASP A 140 -8.88 8.46 -2.73
CA ASP A 140 -10.33 8.31 -2.69
C ASP A 140 -10.75 6.94 -3.24
N GLY A 141 -11.40 6.13 -2.40
CA GLY A 141 -11.81 4.75 -2.72
C GLY A 141 -10.66 3.74 -2.86
N ALA A 142 -9.40 4.17 -2.75
CA ALA A 142 -8.24 3.31 -2.84
C ALA A 142 -8.20 2.33 -1.66
N ALA A 143 -7.64 1.15 -1.89
CA ALA A 143 -7.28 0.27 -0.79
C ALA A 143 -6.06 0.84 -0.07
N TRP A 144 -6.07 0.84 1.26
CA TRP A 144 -4.93 1.23 2.08
C TRP A 144 -4.68 0.14 3.11
N VAL A 145 -3.61 -0.60 2.92
CA VAL A 145 -3.25 -1.68 3.82
C VAL A 145 -2.68 -1.10 5.10
N LEU A 146 -3.12 -1.59 6.24
CA LEU A 146 -2.52 -1.35 7.54
C LEU A 146 -2.23 -2.69 8.21
N CYS A 147 -1.08 -2.81 8.87
CA CYS A 147 -0.69 -4.05 9.53
C CYS A 147 -0.87 -3.94 11.06
N PRO A 148 -2.01 -4.38 11.62
CA PRO A 148 -2.23 -4.33 13.05
C PRO A 148 -1.35 -5.35 13.80
N ALA A 149 -0.97 -4.99 15.03
CA ALA A 149 -0.34 -5.89 16.01
C ALA A 149 -1.05 -5.70 17.36
N PRO A 150 -1.08 -6.72 18.25
CA PRO A 150 -1.75 -6.60 19.55
C PRO A 150 -1.24 -5.42 20.37
N GLU A 151 0.08 -5.23 20.43
CA GLU A 151 0.73 -4.14 21.16
C GLU A 151 0.44 -2.76 20.53
N GLY A 152 0.19 -2.74 19.21
CA GLY A 152 -0.04 -1.54 18.40
C GLY A 152 -1.50 -1.30 18.00
N ILE A 153 -2.47 -1.90 18.70
CA ILE A 153 -3.88 -1.82 18.30
C ILE A 153 -4.46 -0.40 18.42
N GLY A 154 -4.03 0.35 19.44
CA GLY A 154 -4.40 1.77 19.62
C GLY A 154 -3.96 2.64 18.42
N PRO A 155 -2.66 2.66 18.08
CA PRO A 155 -2.16 3.28 16.85
C PRO A 155 -2.88 2.84 15.58
N PHE A 156 -3.18 1.54 15.44
CA PHE A 156 -3.95 1.03 14.31
C PHE A 156 -5.34 1.67 14.23
N ARG A 157 -6.09 1.73 15.34
CA ARG A 157 -7.44 2.35 15.38
C ARG A 157 -7.38 3.83 14.99
N THR A 158 -6.37 4.56 15.47
CA THR A 158 -6.11 5.96 15.10
C THR A 158 -5.91 6.09 13.59
N LEU A 159 -5.01 5.30 13.00
CA LEU A 159 -4.71 5.35 11.58
C LEU A 159 -5.87 4.87 10.72
N ALA A 160 -6.56 3.79 11.11
CA ALA A 160 -7.68 3.25 10.36
C ALA A 160 -8.80 4.28 10.23
N GLY A 161 -9.12 4.99 11.32
CA GLY A 161 -10.10 6.06 11.25
C GLY A 161 -9.63 7.28 10.49
N LEU A 162 -8.33 7.64 10.54
CA LEU A 162 -7.76 8.71 9.72
C LEU A 162 -7.81 8.37 8.21
N VAL A 163 -7.44 7.14 7.84
CA VAL A 163 -7.51 6.58 6.47
C VAL A 163 -8.92 6.65 5.91
N VAL A 164 -9.93 6.28 6.70
CA VAL A 164 -11.33 6.35 6.27
C VAL A 164 -11.83 7.80 6.21
N ASP A 165 -11.67 8.56 7.30
CA ASP A 165 -12.38 9.82 7.47
C ASP A 165 -11.74 10.99 6.70
N VAL A 166 -10.42 10.97 6.56
CA VAL A 166 -9.66 12.05 5.91
C VAL A 166 -9.27 11.65 4.50
N PHE A 167 -8.73 10.45 4.31
CA PHE A 167 -8.25 10.03 2.98
C PHE A 167 -9.32 9.37 2.11
N SER A 168 -10.56 9.22 2.61
CA SER A 168 -11.68 8.57 1.91
C SER A 168 -11.32 7.17 1.37
N ALA A 169 -10.36 6.50 2.01
CA ALA A 169 -9.79 5.24 1.57
C ALA A 169 -10.39 4.07 2.35
N ARG A 170 -10.23 2.86 1.81
CA ARG A 170 -10.70 1.61 2.41
C ARG A 170 -9.55 0.91 3.12
N VAL A 171 -9.65 0.70 4.42
CA VAL A 171 -8.56 0.07 5.18
C VAL A 171 -8.59 -1.44 4.95
N VAL A 172 -7.49 -2.02 4.50
CA VAL A 172 -7.35 -3.47 4.31
C VAL A 172 -6.40 -4.02 5.38
N PRO A 173 -6.89 -4.49 6.53
CA PRO A 173 -6.03 -5.03 7.58
C PRO A 173 -5.35 -6.34 7.16
N MET A 174 -4.04 -6.41 7.16
CA MET A 174 -3.30 -7.63 6.79
C MET A 174 -2.08 -7.84 7.69
N SER A 175 -1.60 -9.08 7.79
CA SER A 175 -0.28 -9.30 8.37
C SER A 175 0.77 -8.91 7.33
N PRO A 176 1.97 -8.47 7.73
CA PRO A 176 3.02 -8.11 6.79
C PRO A 176 3.34 -9.22 5.78
N ALA A 177 3.35 -10.48 6.24
CA ALA A 177 3.63 -11.64 5.39
C ALA A 177 2.51 -11.93 4.38
N VAL A 178 1.25 -11.82 4.79
CA VAL A 178 0.10 -12.00 3.88
C VAL A 178 0.07 -10.88 2.84
N HIS A 179 0.26 -9.64 3.27
CA HIS A 179 0.37 -8.49 2.38
C HIS A 179 1.42 -8.74 1.29
N ASP A 180 2.66 -9.07 1.68
CA ASP A 180 3.77 -9.25 0.74
C ASP A 180 3.53 -10.41 -0.23
N SER A 181 2.88 -11.49 0.22
CA SER A 181 2.45 -12.57 -0.69
C SER A 181 1.37 -12.14 -1.67
N VAL A 182 0.42 -11.29 -1.24
CA VAL A 182 -0.67 -10.78 -2.09
C VAL A 182 -0.13 -9.80 -3.14
N VAL A 183 0.65 -8.80 -2.71
CA VAL A 183 1.20 -7.79 -3.65
C VAL A 183 2.25 -8.36 -4.59
N ALA A 184 2.90 -9.46 -4.23
CA ALA A 184 3.75 -10.19 -5.16
C ALA A 184 2.96 -10.57 -6.44
N LEU A 185 1.78 -11.19 -6.29
CA LEU A 185 0.96 -11.56 -7.45
C LEU A 185 0.16 -10.39 -8.05
N SER A 186 -0.37 -9.49 -7.23
CA SER A 186 -1.28 -8.44 -7.70
C SER A 186 -0.57 -7.20 -8.24
N SER A 187 0.74 -7.03 -7.96
CA SER A 187 1.51 -5.85 -8.37
C SER A 187 2.91 -6.20 -8.91
N HIS A 188 3.73 -6.93 -8.15
CA HIS A 188 5.15 -7.12 -8.49
C HIS A 188 5.34 -7.97 -9.76
N ILE A 189 4.67 -9.12 -9.85
CA ILE A 189 4.70 -9.97 -11.03
C ILE A 189 4.15 -9.24 -12.27
N PRO A 190 3.03 -8.49 -12.21
CA PRO A 190 2.63 -7.60 -13.31
C PRO A 190 3.73 -6.65 -13.79
N HIS A 191 4.48 -6.01 -12.89
CA HIS A 191 5.64 -5.18 -13.27
C HIS A 191 6.75 -6.00 -13.94
N LEU A 192 7.05 -7.18 -13.42
CA LEU A 192 8.06 -8.09 -13.98
C LEU A 192 7.67 -8.55 -15.39
N LEU A 193 6.42 -8.96 -15.60
CA LEU A 193 5.91 -9.39 -16.91
C LEU A 193 5.89 -8.24 -17.92
N ALA A 194 5.43 -7.05 -17.52
CA ALA A 194 5.44 -5.87 -18.38
C ALA A 194 6.86 -5.51 -18.82
N GLY A 195 7.81 -5.51 -17.89
CA GLY A 195 9.22 -5.26 -18.17
C GLY A 195 9.85 -6.34 -19.05
N SER A 196 9.48 -7.61 -18.84
CA SER A 196 9.96 -8.74 -19.66
C SER A 196 9.44 -8.64 -21.10
N LEU A 197 8.16 -8.31 -21.28
CA LEU A 197 7.55 -8.15 -22.60
C LEU A 197 8.19 -6.99 -23.36
N ALA A 198 8.33 -5.82 -22.73
CA ALA A 198 8.98 -4.66 -23.33
C ALA A 198 10.47 -4.91 -23.63
N GLY A 199 11.18 -5.54 -22.69
CA GLY A 199 12.60 -5.89 -22.83
C GLY A 199 12.86 -6.90 -23.94
N ALA A 200 11.99 -7.91 -24.08
CA ALA A 200 12.10 -8.90 -25.14
C ALA A 200 12.01 -8.26 -26.53
N VAL A 201 11.07 -7.34 -26.74
CA VAL A 201 10.91 -6.62 -28.02
C VAL A 201 12.13 -5.74 -28.33
N ALA A 202 12.71 -5.10 -27.31
CA ALA A 202 13.84 -4.19 -27.48
C ALA A 202 15.08 -4.85 -28.12
N GLY A 203 15.25 -6.16 -27.94
CA GLY A 203 16.37 -6.93 -28.50
C GLY A 203 16.11 -7.55 -29.87
N THR A 204 14.95 -7.32 -30.49
CA THR A 204 14.59 -7.97 -31.77
C THR A 204 14.84 -7.08 -32.99
N GLU A 205 15.16 -7.69 -34.13
CA GLU A 205 15.28 -6.98 -35.42
C GLU A 205 13.93 -6.41 -35.90
N ILE A 206 12.81 -6.99 -35.45
CA ILE A 206 11.45 -6.57 -35.81
C ILE A 206 10.89 -5.47 -34.90
N ARG A 207 11.71 -4.88 -34.01
CA ARG A 207 11.29 -3.89 -33.02
C ARG A 207 10.40 -2.80 -33.61
N ASP A 208 10.83 -2.14 -34.68
CA ASP A 208 10.11 -1.00 -35.23
C ASP A 208 8.78 -1.41 -35.88
N ALA A 209 8.71 -2.62 -36.45
CA ALA A 209 7.46 -3.20 -36.93
C ALA A 209 6.49 -3.51 -35.77
N VAL A 210 7.01 -4.05 -34.65
CA VAL A 210 6.20 -4.26 -33.43
C VAL A 210 5.65 -2.93 -32.93
N LEU A 211 6.47 -1.87 -32.87
CA LEU A 211 6.01 -0.53 -32.47
C LEU A 211 4.94 0.03 -33.42
N GLY A 212 5.08 -0.19 -34.73
CA GLY A 212 4.09 0.23 -35.73
C GLY A 212 2.75 -0.51 -35.63
N LEU A 213 2.76 -1.76 -35.15
CA LEU A 213 1.55 -2.61 -35.02
C LEU A 213 1.00 -2.66 -33.59
N ALA A 214 1.70 -2.09 -32.59
CA ALA A 214 1.32 -2.15 -31.19
C ALA A 214 -0.03 -1.46 -30.90
N ALA A 215 -1.05 -2.29 -30.68
CA ALA A 215 -2.41 -1.87 -30.32
C ALA A 215 -2.62 -1.83 -28.79
N GLY A 216 -3.88 -1.75 -28.36
CA GLY A 216 -4.27 -1.60 -26.95
C GLY A 216 -3.70 -2.67 -26.02
N SER A 217 -3.73 -3.95 -26.42
CA SER A 217 -3.23 -5.06 -25.58
C SER A 217 -1.75 -4.92 -25.23
N PHE A 218 -0.91 -4.54 -26.20
CA PHE A 218 0.51 -4.31 -25.96
C PHE A 218 0.71 -3.07 -25.08
N ARG A 219 0.05 -1.95 -25.42
CA ARG A 219 0.17 -0.70 -24.66
C ARG A 219 -0.23 -0.87 -23.19
N ASP A 220 -1.34 -1.55 -22.93
CA ASP A 220 -1.82 -1.82 -21.57
C ASP A 220 -0.91 -2.83 -20.86
N GLY A 221 -0.51 -3.90 -21.57
CA GLY A 221 0.36 -4.95 -21.05
C GLY A 221 1.77 -4.46 -20.69
N THR A 222 2.25 -3.39 -21.33
CA THR A 222 3.55 -2.76 -21.02
C THR A 222 3.45 -1.46 -20.26
N ARG A 223 2.24 -0.97 -19.91
CA ARG A 223 2.04 0.36 -19.30
C ARG A 223 2.92 0.60 -18.07
N VAL A 224 2.98 -0.39 -17.18
CA VAL A 224 3.72 -0.28 -15.92
C VAL A 224 5.24 -0.43 -16.07
N ALA A 225 5.72 -0.85 -17.26
CA ALA A 225 7.15 -0.85 -17.58
C ALA A 225 7.74 0.57 -17.68
N GLY A 226 6.90 1.60 -17.79
CA GLY A 226 7.31 3.01 -17.71
C GLY A 226 7.65 3.50 -16.31
N THR A 227 7.44 2.68 -15.26
CA THR A 227 7.85 3.02 -13.90
C THR A 227 9.38 3.09 -13.80
N PRO A 228 9.97 4.08 -13.10
CA PRO A 228 11.42 4.21 -12.98
C PRO A 228 12.10 2.89 -12.59
N ALA A 229 13.09 2.46 -13.39
CA ALA A 229 13.69 1.13 -13.27
C ALA A 229 14.22 0.83 -11.86
N LYS A 230 14.87 1.81 -11.21
CA LYS A 230 15.39 1.68 -9.84
C LYS A 230 14.27 1.42 -8.83
N ARG A 231 13.12 2.10 -8.94
CA ARG A 231 11.96 1.91 -8.07
C ARG A 231 11.39 0.50 -8.22
N THR A 232 11.25 0.03 -9.46
CA THR A 232 10.79 -1.33 -9.73
C THR A 232 11.76 -2.36 -9.16
N ALA A 233 13.07 -2.17 -9.37
CA ALA A 233 14.10 -3.07 -8.85
C ALA A 233 14.08 -3.13 -7.32
N ASP A 234 13.99 -1.99 -6.63
CA ASP A 234 13.92 -1.94 -5.16
C ASP A 234 12.70 -2.69 -4.62
N MET A 235 11.52 -2.49 -5.23
CA MET A 235 10.29 -3.19 -4.87
C MET A 235 10.41 -4.71 -5.08
N LEU A 236 10.95 -5.14 -6.21
CA LEU A 236 11.13 -6.57 -6.50
C LEU A 236 12.15 -7.21 -5.55
N PHE A 237 13.24 -6.51 -5.23
CA PHE A 237 14.32 -7.03 -4.40
C PHE A 237 13.93 -7.10 -2.92
N ASP A 238 13.18 -6.11 -2.42
CA ASP A 238 12.72 -6.10 -1.03
C ASP A 238 11.75 -7.27 -0.76
N ASN A 239 10.93 -7.66 -1.75
CA ASN A 239 10.01 -8.80 -1.65
C ASN A 239 10.49 -10.03 -2.45
N ARG A 240 11.80 -10.20 -2.63
CA ARG A 240 12.40 -11.19 -3.55
C ARG A 240 11.89 -12.63 -3.34
N ASP A 241 11.71 -13.06 -2.10
CA ASP A 241 11.36 -14.46 -1.80
C ASP A 241 9.93 -14.77 -2.27
N GLN A 242 8.98 -13.85 -2.04
CA GLN A 242 7.63 -14.00 -2.58
C GLN A 242 7.64 -13.81 -4.10
N VAL A 243 8.38 -12.84 -4.65
CA VAL A 243 8.46 -12.63 -6.09
C VAL A 243 8.94 -13.89 -6.80
N VAL A 244 10.04 -14.51 -6.35
CA VAL A 244 10.56 -15.76 -6.94
C VAL A 244 9.53 -16.89 -6.84
N ARG A 245 8.90 -17.07 -5.68
CA ARG A 245 7.88 -18.09 -5.47
C ARG A 245 6.68 -17.91 -6.41
N GLN A 246 6.16 -16.70 -6.52
CA GLN A 246 4.99 -16.41 -7.35
C GLN A 246 5.33 -16.40 -8.84
N LEU A 247 6.55 -15.98 -9.22
CA LEU A 247 7.07 -16.09 -10.58
C LEU A 247 7.07 -17.54 -11.04
N GLY A 248 7.53 -18.48 -10.21
CA GLY A 248 7.51 -19.91 -10.55
C GLY A 248 6.11 -20.42 -10.92
N ARG A 249 5.06 -19.93 -10.25
CA ARG A 249 3.66 -20.29 -10.59
C ARG A 249 3.24 -19.74 -11.95
N VAL A 250 3.59 -18.49 -12.23
CA VAL A 250 3.26 -17.85 -13.51
C VAL A 250 4.06 -18.48 -14.66
N SER A 251 5.35 -18.76 -14.45
CA SER A 251 6.19 -19.49 -15.42
C SER A 251 5.59 -20.85 -15.75
N ALA A 252 5.18 -21.65 -14.77
CA ALA A 252 4.54 -22.94 -15.02
C ALA A 252 3.23 -22.82 -15.81
N PHE A 253 2.46 -21.74 -15.61
CA PHE A 253 1.26 -21.48 -16.41
C PHE A 253 1.61 -21.11 -17.86
N LEU A 254 2.62 -20.26 -18.07
CA LEU A 254 3.14 -19.90 -19.39
C LEU A 254 3.72 -21.10 -20.14
N ASP A 255 4.47 -21.97 -19.47
CA ASP A 255 5.02 -23.20 -20.04
C ASP A 255 3.89 -24.12 -20.52
N GLY A 256 2.83 -24.24 -19.73
CA GLY A 256 1.65 -25.01 -20.11
C GLY A 256 0.89 -24.45 -21.32
N LEU A 257 0.87 -23.13 -21.52
CA LEU A 257 0.34 -22.51 -22.74
C LEU A 257 1.25 -22.80 -23.94
N ALA A 258 2.57 -22.67 -23.75
CA ALA A 258 3.56 -22.94 -24.79
C ALA A 258 3.53 -24.42 -25.23
N ASP A 259 3.37 -25.35 -24.30
CA ASP A 259 3.28 -26.78 -24.59
C ASP A 259 2.00 -27.16 -25.33
N ALA A 260 0.88 -26.46 -25.09
CA ALA A 260 -0.33 -26.65 -25.87
C ALA A 260 -0.09 -26.22 -27.34
N LEU A 261 0.56 -25.07 -27.56
CA LEU A 261 0.92 -24.59 -28.90
C LEU A 261 1.88 -25.54 -29.63
N ARG A 262 2.95 -26.00 -28.95
CA ARG A 262 3.94 -26.93 -29.54
C ARG A 262 3.34 -28.26 -29.97
N ARG A 263 2.25 -28.69 -29.32
CA ARG A 263 1.57 -29.97 -29.58
C ARG A 263 0.32 -29.83 -30.44
N ASP A 264 0.00 -28.62 -30.93
CA ASP A 264 -1.24 -28.33 -31.66
C ASP A 264 -2.52 -28.71 -30.86
N ASP A 265 -2.44 -28.61 -29.53
CA ASP A 265 -3.53 -28.97 -28.61
C ASP A 265 -4.43 -27.76 -28.32
N LEU A 266 -5.26 -27.42 -29.31
CA LEU A 266 -6.23 -26.33 -29.20
C LEU A 266 -7.18 -26.50 -27.99
N PRO A 267 -7.76 -27.69 -27.69
CA PRO A 267 -8.58 -27.88 -26.50
C PRO A 267 -7.89 -27.52 -25.19
N ALA A 268 -6.64 -27.94 -24.99
CA ALA A 268 -5.89 -27.60 -23.78
C ALA A 268 -5.58 -26.10 -23.68
N LEU A 269 -5.29 -25.45 -24.81
CA LEU A 269 -5.07 -24.00 -24.86
C LEU A 269 -6.35 -23.24 -24.45
N VAL A 270 -7.49 -23.61 -25.02
CA VAL A 270 -8.80 -23.00 -24.70
C VAL A 270 -9.14 -23.16 -23.22
N GLU A 271 -8.92 -24.34 -22.66
CA GLU A 271 -9.23 -24.60 -21.24
C GLU A 271 -8.40 -23.72 -20.30
N ARG A 272 -7.11 -23.54 -20.57
CA ARG A 272 -6.27 -22.62 -19.80
C ARG A 272 -6.75 -21.17 -19.90
N TYR A 273 -7.18 -20.72 -21.08
CA TYR A 273 -7.75 -19.39 -21.23
C TYR A 273 -9.09 -19.23 -20.50
N ARG A 274 -9.94 -20.27 -20.45
CA ARG A 274 -11.16 -20.25 -19.63
C ARG A 274 -10.88 -20.09 -18.15
N GLN A 275 -9.84 -20.73 -17.63
CA GLN A 275 -9.40 -20.53 -16.24
C GLN A 275 -9.02 -19.07 -15.97
N ALA A 276 -8.29 -18.43 -16.90
CA ALA A 276 -7.94 -17.01 -16.79
C ALA A 276 -9.17 -16.09 -16.90
N GLN A 277 -10.11 -16.41 -17.79
CA GLN A 277 -11.39 -15.70 -17.94
C GLN A 277 -12.21 -15.75 -16.64
N GLY A 278 -12.34 -16.92 -16.02
CA GLY A 278 -13.08 -17.05 -14.76
C GLY A 278 -12.53 -16.17 -13.63
N LEU A 279 -11.21 -16.03 -13.53
CA LEU A 279 -10.60 -15.10 -12.58
C LEU A 279 -10.91 -13.63 -12.93
N ARG A 280 -10.85 -13.28 -14.22
CA ARG A 280 -11.16 -11.92 -14.68
C ARG A 280 -12.62 -11.54 -14.41
N ASP A 281 -13.55 -12.46 -14.64
CA ASP A 281 -14.96 -12.26 -14.35
C ASP A 281 -15.19 -12.08 -12.85
N SER A 282 -14.52 -12.90 -12.02
CA SER A 282 -14.56 -12.78 -10.55
C SER A 282 -14.03 -11.44 -10.06
N LEU A 283 -13.01 -10.86 -10.72
CA LEU A 283 -12.49 -9.54 -10.40
C LEU A 283 -13.50 -8.42 -10.69
N LEU A 284 -14.32 -8.57 -11.74
CA LEU A 284 -15.28 -7.57 -12.18
C LEU A 284 -16.64 -7.69 -11.47
N ALA A 285 -17.05 -8.91 -11.13
CA ALA A 285 -18.34 -9.23 -10.53
C ALA A 285 -18.23 -9.57 -9.03
N ARG A 286 -17.24 -8.99 -8.33
CA ARG A 286 -17.00 -9.31 -6.93
C ARG A 286 -18.10 -8.74 -6.04
N GLU A 287 -18.94 -9.61 -5.50
CA GLU A 287 -19.99 -9.22 -4.55
C GLU A 287 -19.44 -9.11 -3.13
N LEU A 288 -19.95 -8.11 -2.41
CA LEU A 288 -19.53 -7.78 -1.05
C LEU A 288 -20.77 -7.63 -0.15
N GLU A 289 -20.71 -8.17 1.05
CA GLU A 289 -21.70 -7.94 2.10
C GLU A 289 -21.14 -7.00 3.18
N ALA A 290 -22.01 -6.19 3.78
CA ALA A 290 -21.63 -5.32 4.89
C ALA A 290 -21.38 -6.15 6.16
N CYS A 291 -20.33 -5.80 6.90
CA CYS A 291 -20.01 -6.41 8.18
C CYS A 291 -19.81 -5.33 9.26
N ARG A 292 -20.18 -5.67 10.49
CA ARG A 292 -19.94 -4.86 11.69
C ARG A 292 -19.43 -5.74 12.82
N LYS A 293 -18.40 -5.29 13.53
CA LYS A 293 -17.83 -6.00 14.68
C LYS A 293 -17.40 -5.02 15.75
N GLU A 294 -17.57 -5.40 17.01
CA GLU A 294 -17.23 -4.60 18.18
C GLU A 294 -16.25 -5.33 19.09
N PHE A 295 -15.38 -4.58 19.73
CA PHE A 295 -14.44 -5.05 20.76
C PHE A 295 -14.37 -4.04 21.92
N PRO A 296 -14.14 -4.49 23.17
CA PRO A 296 -13.80 -3.58 24.26
C PRO A 296 -12.43 -2.93 24.04
N VAL A 297 -12.27 -1.64 24.35
CA VAL A 297 -11.01 -0.89 24.12
C VAL A 297 -9.86 -1.49 24.93
N GLY A 298 -10.11 -1.82 26.20
CA GLY A 298 -9.19 -2.55 27.09
C GLY A 298 -9.32 -4.07 27.06
N GLY A 299 -9.96 -4.63 26.03
CA GLY A 299 -10.24 -6.07 25.91
C GLY A 299 -9.07 -6.91 25.39
N ASP A 300 -9.39 -8.11 24.91
CA ASP A 300 -8.42 -9.01 24.27
C ASP A 300 -8.01 -8.50 22.89
N HIS A 301 -6.87 -7.80 22.83
CA HIS A 301 -6.32 -7.25 21.58
C HIS A 301 -5.90 -8.34 20.60
N ALA A 302 -5.59 -9.57 21.04
CA ALA A 302 -5.23 -10.65 20.13
C ALA A 302 -6.45 -11.14 19.33
N ALA A 303 -7.62 -11.26 19.97
CA ALA A 303 -8.86 -11.61 19.30
C ALA A 303 -9.31 -10.55 18.29
N GLU A 304 -9.10 -9.27 18.61
CA GLU A 304 -9.38 -8.15 17.73
C GLU A 304 -8.48 -8.14 16.50
N VAL A 305 -7.17 -8.30 16.69
CA VAL A 305 -6.22 -8.43 15.59
C VAL A 305 -6.55 -9.64 14.72
N ALA A 306 -6.86 -10.80 15.32
CA ALA A 306 -7.24 -11.99 14.57
C ALA A 306 -8.43 -11.75 13.63
N TYR A 307 -9.49 -11.09 14.11
CA TYR A 307 -10.64 -10.71 13.29
C TYR A 307 -10.24 -9.78 12.13
N LEU A 308 -9.42 -8.75 12.41
CA LEU A 308 -8.96 -7.81 11.40
C LEU A 308 -8.14 -8.53 10.31
N LEU A 309 -7.22 -9.41 10.72
CA LEU A 309 -6.40 -10.17 9.79
C LEU A 309 -7.23 -11.15 8.93
N GLU A 310 -8.24 -11.81 9.52
CA GLU A 310 -9.17 -12.67 8.78
C GLU A 310 -9.94 -11.85 7.72
N LEU A 311 -10.46 -10.68 8.11
CA LEU A 311 -11.21 -9.81 7.21
C LEU A 311 -10.38 -9.45 5.97
N GLY A 312 -9.16 -8.94 6.14
CA GLY A 312 -8.34 -8.54 4.99
C GLY A 312 -7.77 -9.73 4.21
N ALA A 313 -7.47 -10.86 4.86
CA ALA A 313 -7.05 -12.07 4.16
C ALA A 313 -8.16 -12.66 3.28
N ALA A 314 -9.43 -12.57 3.70
CA ALA A 314 -10.59 -12.85 2.86
C ALA A 314 -10.78 -11.79 1.75
N GLY A 315 -9.99 -10.72 1.75
CA GLY A 315 -10.07 -9.60 0.83
C GLY A 315 -11.24 -8.66 1.09
N GLY A 316 -11.72 -8.63 2.34
CA GLY A 316 -12.57 -7.58 2.86
C GLY A 316 -11.77 -6.34 3.28
N PHE A 317 -12.49 -5.32 3.72
CA PHE A 317 -11.92 -4.03 4.10
C PHE A 317 -12.84 -3.27 5.05
N LEU A 318 -12.29 -2.33 5.81
CA LEU A 318 -13.03 -1.43 6.68
C LEU A 318 -13.38 -0.14 5.94
N THR A 319 -14.56 0.36 6.24
CA THR A 319 -15.08 1.69 5.87
C THR A 319 -15.44 2.53 7.10
N GLY A 320 -15.13 2.03 8.30
CA GLY A 320 -15.26 2.78 9.54
C GLY A 320 -14.52 2.13 10.70
N CYS A 321 -13.95 2.98 11.54
CA CYS A 321 -13.36 2.65 12.83
C CYS A 321 -13.73 3.77 13.79
N ARG A 322 -14.53 3.47 14.81
CA ARG A 322 -15.02 4.43 15.81
C ARG A 322 -14.78 3.89 17.20
N THR A 323 -14.40 4.76 18.13
CA THR A 323 -14.25 4.41 19.54
C THR A 323 -15.18 5.31 20.33
N GLU A 324 -16.16 4.71 21.01
CA GLU A 324 -17.16 5.40 21.83
C GLU A 324 -17.13 4.78 23.24
N GLY A 325 -16.74 5.58 24.23
CA GLY A 325 -16.50 5.07 25.58
C GLY A 325 -15.41 3.98 25.59
N ASP A 326 -15.76 2.80 26.08
CA ASP A 326 -14.86 1.64 26.18
C ASP A 326 -15.11 0.60 25.05
N VAL A 327 -15.75 1.00 23.95
CA VAL A 327 -16.03 0.11 22.81
C VAL A 327 -15.44 0.68 21.52
N VAL A 328 -14.71 -0.15 20.79
CA VAL A 328 -14.34 0.11 19.39
C VAL A 328 -15.29 -0.64 18.46
N THR A 329 -15.81 0.06 17.46
CA THR A 329 -16.69 -0.48 16.41
C THR A 329 -15.99 -0.39 15.06
N TYR A 330 -15.92 -1.53 14.38
CA TYR A 330 -15.48 -1.67 13.01
C TYR A 330 -16.67 -1.87 12.08
N THR A 331 -16.75 -1.08 11.03
CA THR A 331 -17.69 -1.29 9.91
C THR A 331 -16.91 -1.49 8.62
N GLY A 332 -17.42 -2.34 7.75
CA GLY A 332 -16.70 -2.70 6.53
C GLY A 332 -17.50 -3.62 5.63
N HIS A 333 -16.77 -4.27 4.72
CA HIS A 333 -17.31 -5.19 3.74
C HIS A 333 -16.44 -6.43 3.63
N ARG A 334 -17.06 -7.60 3.43
CA ARG A 334 -16.38 -8.87 3.14
C ARG A 334 -16.97 -9.52 1.89
N PRO A 335 -16.23 -10.37 1.15
CA PRO A 335 -16.80 -11.06 0.00
C PRO A 335 -17.81 -12.12 0.40
N ILE A 336 -18.91 -12.19 -0.35
CA ILE A 336 -19.95 -13.21 -0.17
C ILE A 336 -19.37 -14.61 -0.45
N GLY A 337 -19.74 -15.60 0.36
CA GLY A 337 -19.34 -17.00 0.15
C GLY A 337 -17.92 -17.36 0.63
N THR A 338 -17.25 -16.48 1.38
CA THR A 338 -15.94 -16.77 2.02
C THR A 338 -16.06 -17.26 3.47
N GLY A 339 -17.28 -17.57 3.94
CA GLY A 339 -17.48 -18.19 5.25
C GLY A 339 -16.87 -19.59 5.27
N ALA A 340 -15.92 -19.81 6.18
CA ALA A 340 -15.30 -21.10 6.43
C ALA A 340 -16.37 -22.18 6.62
N GLY A 341 -16.34 -23.21 5.77
CA GLY A 341 -16.78 -24.55 6.11
C GLY A 341 -15.72 -25.26 6.95
#